data_AF-A0AAW2VG38-F1
#
_entry.id   AF-A0AAW2VG38-F1
#
_cell.length_a   1.000
_cell.length_b   1.000
_cell.length_c   1.000
_cell.angle_alpha   90.00
_cell.angle_beta   90.00
_cell.angle_gamma   90.00
#
_symmetry.space_group_name_H-M   'P 1'
#
loop_
_entity.id
_entity.type
_entity.pdbx_description
1 polymer ?
#
loop_
_entity_poly.entity_id
_entity_poly.type
_entity_poly.pdbx_seq_one_letter_code
_entity_poly.pdbx_strand_id
1 'polypeptide(L)'
;MMRACTMEFKGNWNDHLPLMEFAYNNSFHSSIRMAPYEALYGRRCRIPVCWDIEGLPQLEGPELVQETVEKIKIVKKYLKAAQD
;
A
#
# COMPACT_ATOMS: atom_id res chain seq x y z
N MET A 1 0.59 -7.12 11.09
CA MET A 1 0.84 -6.45 9.79
C MET A 1 2.14 -5.64 9.80
N MET A 2 2.23 -4.48 10.47
CA MET A 2 3.43 -3.61 10.34
C MET A 2 4.75 -4.30 10.74
N ARG A 3 4.82 -4.94 11.90
CA ARG A 3 6.02 -5.69 12.33
C ARG A 3 6.48 -6.75 11.33
N ALA A 4 5.55 -7.40 10.62
CA ALA A 4 5.87 -8.40 9.62
C ALA A 4 6.46 -7.78 8.35
N CYS A 5 5.91 -6.65 7.90
CA CYS A 5 6.44 -5.92 6.74
C CYS A 5 7.85 -5.38 7.02
N THR A 6 8.09 -4.86 8.23
CA THR A 6 9.41 -4.36 8.63
C THR A 6 10.48 -5.45 8.68
N MET A 7 10.11 -6.71 8.94
CA MET A 7 11.06 -7.83 8.89
C MET A 7 11.45 -8.22 7.46
N GLU A 8 10.54 -8.06 6.48
CA GLU A 8 10.85 -8.28 5.06
C GLU A 8 11.59 -7.08 4.44
N PHE A 9 11.29 -5.86 4.88
CA PHE A 9 11.95 -4.65 4.40
C PHE A 9 13.29 -4.48 5.11
N LYS A 10 14.36 -4.98 4.49
CA LYS A 10 15.74 -4.70 4.90
C LYS A 10 15.95 -3.18 5.08
N GLY A 11 16.68 -2.76 6.12
CA GLY A 11 16.98 -1.34 6.39
C GLY A 11 16.30 -0.79 7.65
N ASN A 12 16.28 0.54 7.82
CA ASN A 12 15.66 1.17 8.98
C ASN A 12 14.14 1.20 8.82
N TRP A 13 13.41 0.82 9.86
CA TRP A 13 11.95 0.84 9.86
C TRP A 13 11.37 2.22 9.55
N ASN A 14 12.06 3.30 9.98
CA ASN A 14 11.66 4.68 9.73
C ASN A 14 11.58 5.01 8.24
N ASP A 15 12.44 4.39 7.42
CA ASP A 15 12.50 4.66 5.98
C ASP A 15 11.29 4.07 5.25
N HIS A 16 10.71 3.01 5.81
CA HIS A 16 9.58 2.28 5.21
C HIS A 16 8.23 2.65 5.80
N LEU A 17 8.21 3.33 6.95
CA LEU A 17 6.99 3.73 7.64
C LEU A 17 6.02 4.53 6.74
N PRO A 18 6.47 5.56 5.98
CA PRO A 18 5.57 6.33 5.12
C PRO A 18 4.87 5.46 4.07
N LEU A 19 5.58 4.47 3.52
CA LEU A 19 5.03 3.56 2.51
C LEU A 19 4.00 2.60 3.11
N MET A 20 4.26 2.13 4.33
CA MET A 20 3.37 1.21 5.05
C MET A 20 2.09 1.90 5.49
N GLU A 21 2.18 3.12 6.03
CA GLU A 21 1.03 3.97 6.34
C GLU A 21 0.23 4.29 5.08
N PHE A 22 0.93 4.62 3.99
CA PHE A 22 0.31 4.86 2.70
C PHE A 22 -0.51 3.65 2.23
N ALA A 23 0.08 2.45 2.20
CA ALA A 23 -0.62 1.24 1.78
C ALA A 23 -1.81 0.89 2.70
N TYR A 24 -1.66 1.07 4.01
CA TYR A 24 -2.73 0.85 4.98
C TYR A 24 -3.91 1.79 4.76
N ASN A 25 -3.65 3.11 4.69
CA ASN A 25 -4.71 4.12 4.56
C ASN A 25 -5.47 4.05 3.23
N ASN A 26 -4.88 3.43 2.21
CA ASN A 26 -5.46 3.30 0.87
C ASN A 26 -6.05 1.91 0.59
N SER A 27 -5.99 1.00 1.56
CA SER A 27 -6.56 -0.34 1.41
C SER A 27 -7.97 -0.41 2.00
N PHE A 28 -8.79 -1.29 1.44
CA PHE A 28 -10.15 -1.50 1.92
C PHE A 28 -10.16 -2.09 3.33
N HIS A 29 -10.99 -1.50 4.21
CA HIS A 29 -11.19 -1.99 5.57
C HIS A 29 -12.64 -2.43 5.76
N SER A 30 -12.85 -3.67 6.17
CA SER A 30 -14.18 -4.27 6.35
C SER A 30 -15.03 -3.55 7.41
N SER A 31 -14.40 -3.01 8.47
CA SER A 31 -15.08 -2.31 9.56
C SER A 31 -15.74 -1.00 9.14
N ILE A 32 -15.15 -0.28 8.19
CA ILE A 32 -15.66 0.99 7.66
C ILE A 32 -16.21 0.87 6.22
N ARG A 33 -16.09 -0.32 5.61
CA ARG A 33 -16.50 -0.65 4.24
C ARG A 33 -15.93 0.29 3.16
N MET A 34 -14.76 0.86 3.41
CA MET A 34 -14.02 1.72 2.48
C MET A 34 -12.56 1.83 2.94
N ALA A 35 -11.70 2.52 2.19
CA ALA A 35 -10.37 2.85 2.67
C ALA A 35 -10.41 4.05 3.66
N PRO A 36 -9.56 4.09 4.70
CA PRO A 36 -9.47 5.25 5.59
C PRO A 36 -9.25 6.59 4.85
N TYR A 37 -8.48 6.58 3.76
CA TYR A 37 -8.30 7.74 2.89
C TYR A 37 -9.62 8.19 2.24
N GLU A 38 -10.43 7.24 1.77
CA GLU A 38 -11.73 7.54 1.17
C GLU A 38 -12.69 8.12 2.21
N ALA A 39 -12.68 7.59 3.43
CA ALA A 39 -13.48 8.10 4.54
C ALA A 39 -13.09 9.55 4.89
N LEU A 40 -11.79 9.87 4.85
CA LEU A 40 -11.28 11.19 5.20
C LEU A 40 -11.50 12.23 4.09
N TYR A 41 -11.26 11.87 2.83
CA TYR A 41 -11.24 12.81 1.70
C TYR A 41 -12.44 12.71 0.77
N GLY A 42 -13.34 11.75 0.99
CA GLY A 42 -14.51 11.50 0.14
C GLY A 42 -14.18 11.02 -1.27
N ARG A 43 -12.93 10.62 -1.53
CA ARG A 43 -12.46 10.17 -2.84
C ARG A 43 -11.34 9.15 -2.71
N ARG A 44 -11.18 8.29 -3.72
CA ARG A 44 -10.03 7.39 -3.77
C ARG A 44 -8.75 8.17 -4.05
N CYS A 45 -7.64 7.68 -3.51
CA CYS A 45 -6.34 8.28 -3.76
C CYS A 45 -5.92 8.06 -5.21
N ARG A 46 -5.37 9.12 -5.83
CA ARG A 46 -4.94 9.13 -7.23
C ARG A 46 -3.44 9.35 -7.27
N ILE A 47 -2.66 8.28 -7.42
CA ILE A 47 -1.20 8.32 -7.43
C ILE A 47 -0.68 7.43 -8.57
N PRO A 48 0.45 7.77 -9.23
CA PRO A 48 1.04 6.96 -10.31
C PRO A 48 1.38 5.51 -9.92
N VAL A 49 1.49 5.21 -8.63
CA VAL A 49 1.98 3.93 -8.08
C VAL A 49 0.82 3.05 -7.56
N CYS A 50 -0.39 3.59 -7.42
CA CYS A 50 -1.54 2.87 -6.86
C CYS A 50 -2.33 2.17 -7.97
N TRP A 51 -1.79 1.05 -8.45
CA TRP A 51 -2.34 0.21 -9.49
C TRP A 51 -3.12 -0.96 -8.89
N ASP A 52 -4.37 -0.70 -8.55
CA ASP A 52 -5.37 -1.76 -8.28
C ASP A 52 -6.73 -1.37 -8.87
N ILE A 53 -6.70 -0.63 -10.00
CA ILE A 53 -7.86 -0.46 -10.85
C ILE A 53 -7.54 -1.26 -12.11
N GLU A 54 -8.18 -2.41 -12.26
CA GLU A 54 -8.14 -3.23 -13.48
C GLU A 54 -8.27 -2.32 -14.71
N GLY A 55 -7.23 -2.26 -15.56
CA GLY A 55 -7.34 -1.68 -16.91
C GLY A 55 -6.54 -0.42 -17.26
N LEU A 56 -5.46 -0.07 -16.58
CA LEU A 56 -4.52 0.96 -17.08
C LEU A 56 -3.16 0.27 -17.50
N PRO A 57 -2.25 0.92 -18.24
CA PRO A 57 -0.92 0.38 -18.60
C PRO A 57 0.14 0.43 -17.46
N GLN A 58 0.73 -0.71 -17.08
CA GLN A 58 1.88 -0.78 -16.14
C GLN A 58 2.89 0.34 -16.42
N LEU A 59 3.15 1.17 -15.40
CA LEU A 59 4.08 2.28 -15.54
C LEU A 59 5.51 1.71 -15.59
N GLU A 60 6.08 1.59 -16.80
CA GLU A 60 7.49 1.28 -17.04
C GLU A 60 8.35 2.52 -16.67
N GLY A 61 8.50 2.75 -15.36
CA GLY A 61 9.33 3.81 -14.79
C GLY A 61 10.52 3.26 -13.99
N PRO A 62 11.49 4.12 -13.60
CA PRO A 62 12.81 3.74 -13.04
C PRO A 62 12.71 2.76 -11.87
N GLU A 63 13.75 1.96 -11.63
CA GLU A 63 13.84 0.86 -10.63
C GLU A 63 13.17 1.18 -9.27
N LEU A 64 13.27 2.44 -8.80
CA LEU A 64 12.65 2.92 -7.57
C LEU A 64 11.12 2.78 -7.55
N VAL A 65 10.44 2.98 -8.68
CA VAL A 65 8.98 2.82 -8.81
C VAL A 65 8.61 1.34 -8.68
N GLN A 66 9.36 0.45 -9.34
CA GLN A 66 9.14 -0.99 -9.26
C GLN A 66 9.39 -1.51 -7.83
N GLU A 67 10.48 -1.08 -7.19
CA GLU A 67 10.77 -1.42 -5.80
C GLU A 67 9.62 -0.98 -4.86
N THR A 68 9.08 0.21 -5.09
CA THR A 68 7.96 0.75 -4.31
C THR A 68 6.69 -0.09 -4.52
N VAL A 69 6.39 -0.49 -5.77
CA VAL A 69 5.24 -1.34 -6.09
C VAL A 69 5.35 -2.71 -5.41
N GLU A 70 6.52 -3.35 -5.45
CA GLU A 70 6.73 -4.64 -4.80
C GLU A 70 6.59 -4.56 -3.28
N LYS A 71 7.13 -3.50 -2.66
CA LYS A 71 6.92 -3.25 -1.24
C LYS A 71 5.45 -3.04 -0.91
N ILE A 72 4.69 -2.30 -1.72
CA ILE A 72 3.23 -2.13 -1.51
C ILE A 72 2.49 -3.47 -1.58
N LYS A 73 2.85 -4.35 -2.53
CA LYS A 73 2.26 -5.70 -2.62
C LYS A 73 2.48 -6.51 -1.35
N ILE A 74 3.69 -6.45 -0.79
CA ILE A 74 4.02 -7.08 0.49
C ILE A 74 3.14 -6.55 1.62
N VAL A 75 3.01 -5.22 1.75
CA VAL A 75 2.17 -4.63 2.81
C VAL A 75 0.72 -5.09 2.66
N LYS A 76 0.17 -5.07 1.44
CA LYS A 76 -1.20 -5.54 1.16
C LYS A 76 -1.40 -7.01 1.51
N LYS A 77 -0.42 -7.88 1.22
CA LYS A 77 -0.46 -9.30 1.59
C LYS A 77 -0.60 -9.48 3.10
N TYR A 78 0.23 -8.78 3.88
CA TYR A 78 0.17 -8.85 5.34
C TYR A 78 -1.03 -8.14 5.95
N LEU A 79 -1.57 -7.13 5.27
CA LEU A 79 -2.81 -6.49 5.67
C LEU A 79 -3.99 -7.44 5.50
N LYS A 80 -4.09 -8.10 4.34
CA LYS A 80 -5.12 -9.10 4.08
C LYS A 80 -5.07 -10.24 5.09
N ALA A 81 -3.88 -10.80 5.33
CA ALA A 81 -3.68 -11.85 6.34
C ALA A 81 -3.99 -11.43 7.79
N ALA A 82 -4.09 -10.12 8.08
CA ALA A 82 -4.49 -9.60 9.39
C ALA A 82 -5.97 -9.20 9.45
N GLN A 83 -6.65 -9.14 8.31
CA GLN A 83 -8.08 -8.86 8.19
C GLN A 83 -8.91 -10.14 8.08
N ASP A 84 -8.31 -11.24 7.58
CA ASP A 84 -8.84 -12.61 7.62
C ASP A 84 -8.80 -13.19 9.05
#